data_AF-A0A562U7E9-F1
#
_entry.id   AF-A0A562U7E9-F1
#
_cell.length_a   1.000
_cell.length_b   1.000
_cell.length_c   1.000
_cell.angle_alpha   90.00
_cell.angle_beta   90.00
_cell.angle_gamma   90.00
#
_symmetry.space_group_name_H-M   'P 1'
#
loop_
_entity.id
_entity.type
_entity.pdbx_description
1 polymer ?
#
loop_
_entity_poly.entity_id
_entity_poly.type
_entity_poly.pdbx_seq_one_letter_code
_entity_poly.pdbx_strand_id
1 'polypeptide(L)'
;MKRLLVELIPLGIFIVAVLLKLINIPYQSWIIFFDGFLLMIMYMLLSFWLFEDSAIRIIYKVLIGFVYMFTILVFMFLLFNLYGVLLIVGAGYTILLCHLLNCLFKIKTPFYKQHFYRSMLFLIMLTLIYIRHYYY
;
A
#
# COMPACT_ATOMS: atom_id res chain seq x y z
N MET A 1 -3.62 20.53 3.66
CA MET A 1 -3.96 19.89 4.95
C MET A 1 -5.00 18.78 4.82
N LYS A 2 -6.20 19.00 4.25
CA LYS A 2 -7.25 17.95 4.15
C LYS A 2 -6.81 16.64 3.47
N ARG A 3 -5.99 16.71 2.40
CA ARG A 3 -5.50 15.50 1.69
C ARG A 3 -4.54 14.63 2.52
N LEU A 4 -3.78 15.24 3.44
CA LEU A 4 -2.80 14.56 4.30
C LEU A 4 -3.50 13.75 5.41
N LEU A 5 -4.65 14.23 5.89
CA LEU A 5 -5.53 13.49 6.81
C LEU A 5 -6.09 12.22 6.17
N VAL A 6 -6.41 12.28 4.88
CA VAL A 6 -6.94 11.13 4.14
C VAL A 6 -5.85 10.10 3.85
N GLU A 7 -4.58 10.52 3.81
CA GLU A 7 -3.41 9.62 3.75
C GLU A 7 -3.05 8.96 5.09
N LEU A 8 -3.43 9.58 6.21
CA LEU A 8 -3.25 9.01 7.56
C LEU A 8 -4.20 7.85 7.84
N ILE A 9 -5.33 7.76 7.13
CA ILE A 9 -6.32 6.68 7.32
C ILE A 9 -5.71 5.32 6.96
N PRO A 10 -5.12 5.12 5.76
CA PRO A 10 -4.46 3.85 5.43
C PRO A 10 -3.30 3.49 6.36
N LEU A 11 -2.50 4.49 6.73
CA LEU A 11 -1.37 4.31 7.64
C LEU A 11 -1.84 3.95 9.05
N GLY A 12 -2.94 4.56 9.51
CA GLY A 12 -3.58 4.29 10.78
C GLY A 12 -4.16 2.88 10.84
N ILE A 13 -4.89 2.45 9.80
CA ILE A 13 -5.43 1.08 9.75
C ILE A 13 -4.29 0.06 9.67
N PHE A 14 -3.20 0.36 8.95
CA PHE A 14 -2.01 -0.49 8.95
C PHE A 14 -1.35 -0.58 10.35
N ILE A 15 -1.22 0.53 11.07
CA ILE A 15 -0.71 0.53 12.45
C ILE A 15 -1.63 -0.30 13.36
N VAL A 16 -2.95 -0.16 13.22
CA VAL A 16 -3.94 -0.95 13.97
C VAL A 16 -3.79 -2.44 13.65
N ALA A 17 -3.66 -2.82 12.38
CA ALA A 17 -3.42 -4.21 11.97
C ALA A 17 -2.13 -4.80 12.58
N VAL A 18 -1.05 -4.01 12.62
CA VAL A 18 0.22 -4.41 13.25
C VAL A 18 0.07 -4.52 14.77
N LEU A 19 -0.61 -3.58 15.42
CA LEU A 19 -0.88 -3.61 16.87
C LEU A 19 -1.74 -4.81 17.27
N LEU A 20 -2.79 -5.10 16.50
CA LEU A 20 -3.56 -6.33 16.67
C LEU A 20 -2.63 -7.55 16.59
N LYS A 21 -1.66 -7.57 15.65
CA LYS A 21 -0.59 -8.61 15.53
C LYS A 21 0.34 -8.74 16.72
N LEU A 22 0.45 -7.73 17.55
CA LEU A 22 1.23 -7.81 18.77
C LEU A 22 0.41 -8.34 19.96
N ILE A 23 -0.92 -8.25 19.92
CA ILE A 23 -1.79 -8.56 21.07
C ILE A 23 -2.30 -10.02 21.07
N ASN A 24 -2.09 -10.80 19.99
CA ASN A 24 -2.47 -12.22 19.89
C ASN A 24 -3.95 -12.51 20.24
N ILE A 25 -4.87 -11.76 19.67
CA ILE A 25 -6.32 -11.92 19.91
C ILE A 25 -6.83 -13.16 19.14
N PRO A 26 -7.73 -13.98 19.67
CA PRO A 26 -8.39 -15.03 18.90
C PRO A 26 -9.16 -14.45 17.68
N TYR A 27 -9.15 -15.16 16.53
CA TYR A 27 -9.74 -14.73 15.23
C TYR A 27 -9.09 -13.54 14.52
N GLN A 28 -7.98 -13.06 15.07
CA GLN A 28 -7.23 -11.96 14.54
C GLN A 28 -6.88 -12.09 13.04
N SER A 29 -6.60 -13.30 12.57
CA SER A 29 -6.23 -13.54 11.18
C SER A 29 -7.32 -13.11 10.20
N TRP A 30 -8.59 -13.38 10.54
CA TRP A 30 -9.73 -13.03 9.70
C TRP A 30 -10.05 -11.54 9.79
N ILE A 31 -9.98 -10.95 10.98
CA ILE A 31 -10.27 -9.52 11.19
C ILE A 31 -9.28 -8.66 10.40
N ILE A 32 -7.98 -8.93 10.55
CA ILE A 32 -6.95 -8.20 9.80
C ILE A 32 -7.13 -8.46 8.28
N PHE A 33 -7.64 -9.64 7.87
CA PHE A 33 -7.87 -9.99 6.46
C PHE A 33 -9.00 -9.17 5.85
N PHE A 34 -10.11 -9.03 6.56
CA PHE A 34 -11.21 -8.17 6.13
C PHE A 34 -10.83 -6.69 6.16
N ASP A 35 -10.08 -6.25 7.18
CA ASP A 35 -9.62 -4.86 7.29
C ASP A 35 -8.70 -4.45 6.13
N GLY A 36 -7.73 -5.29 5.77
CA GLY A 36 -6.86 -4.97 4.65
C GLY A 36 -7.56 -5.10 3.29
N PHE A 37 -8.58 -5.94 3.15
CA PHE A 37 -9.44 -5.95 1.95
C PHE A 37 -10.29 -4.68 1.85
N LEU A 38 -10.83 -4.20 2.97
CA LEU A 38 -11.53 -2.92 3.04
C LEU A 38 -10.60 -1.76 2.66
N LEU A 39 -9.40 -1.74 3.23
CA LEU A 39 -8.33 -0.80 2.88
C LEU A 39 -8.02 -0.78 1.40
N MET A 40 -7.91 -1.97 0.81
CA MET A 40 -7.61 -2.17 -0.59
C MET A 40 -8.66 -1.47 -1.48
N ILE A 41 -9.95 -1.65 -1.18
CA ILE A 41 -11.07 -0.98 -1.88
C ILE A 41 -11.05 0.54 -1.61
N MET A 42 -10.85 0.93 -0.35
CA MET A 42 -10.81 2.35 0.02
C MET A 42 -9.69 3.09 -0.71
N TYR A 43 -8.51 2.48 -0.88
CA TYR A 43 -7.38 3.10 -1.57
C TYR A 43 -7.62 3.30 -3.06
N MET A 44 -8.38 2.39 -3.69
CA MET A 44 -8.85 2.53 -5.07
C MET A 44 -9.77 3.74 -5.21
N LEU A 45 -10.75 3.92 -4.31
CA LEU A 45 -11.66 5.08 -4.32
C LEU A 45 -10.93 6.38 -3.98
N LEU A 46 -10.00 6.31 -3.02
CA LEU A 46 -9.15 7.43 -2.60
C LEU A 46 -8.34 7.97 -3.78
N SER A 47 -7.85 7.11 -4.66
CA SER A 47 -7.04 7.54 -5.80
C SER A 47 -7.86 8.39 -6.78
N PHE A 48 -9.13 8.08 -7.00
CA PHE A 48 -9.99 8.94 -7.84
C PHE A 48 -10.25 10.30 -7.18
N TRP A 49 -10.55 10.30 -5.88
CA TRP A 49 -10.88 11.51 -5.15
C TRP A 49 -9.68 12.44 -4.92
N LEU A 50 -8.50 11.90 -4.58
CA LEU A 50 -7.27 12.66 -4.40
C LEU A 50 -6.85 13.43 -5.66
N PHE A 51 -7.33 12.98 -6.82
CA PHE A 51 -6.86 13.41 -8.13
C PHE A 51 -7.96 13.93 -9.03
N GLU A 52 -9.16 14.20 -8.51
CA GLU A 52 -10.24 14.83 -9.27
C GLU A 52 -9.76 16.14 -9.93
N ASP A 53 -9.04 16.98 -9.17
CA ASP A 53 -8.51 18.28 -9.62
C ASP A 53 -7.24 18.21 -10.48
N SER A 54 -6.62 17.03 -10.63
CA SER A 54 -5.41 16.91 -11.46
C SER A 54 -5.80 16.58 -12.90
N ALA A 55 -5.24 17.33 -13.86
CA ALA A 55 -5.44 17.17 -15.33
C ALA A 55 -4.81 15.88 -15.90
N ILE A 56 -4.84 14.80 -15.11
CA ILE A 56 -4.22 13.53 -15.37
C ILE A 56 -5.27 12.59 -15.93
N ARG A 57 -4.91 11.83 -16.97
CA ARG A 57 -5.82 10.87 -17.60
C ARG A 57 -6.30 9.85 -16.57
N ILE A 58 -7.58 9.51 -16.64
CA ILE A 58 -8.25 8.53 -15.76
C ILE A 58 -7.46 7.21 -15.66
N ILE A 59 -6.90 6.76 -16.79
CA ILE A 59 -6.06 5.54 -16.85
C ILE A 59 -4.91 5.58 -15.83
N TYR A 60 -4.25 6.72 -15.65
CA TYR A 60 -3.15 6.83 -14.67
C TYR A 60 -3.68 6.81 -13.22
N LYS A 61 -4.86 7.36 -12.95
CA LYS A 61 -5.49 7.31 -11.62
C LYS A 61 -5.83 5.87 -11.24
N VAL A 62 -6.37 5.10 -12.18
CA VAL A 62 -6.65 3.66 -12.03
C VAL A 62 -5.36 2.88 -11.79
N LEU A 63 -4.33 3.09 -12.61
CA LEU A 63 -3.05 2.38 -12.48
C LEU A 63 -2.41 2.62 -11.11
N ILE A 64 -2.41 3.86 -10.64
CA ILE A 64 -1.88 4.23 -9.32
C ILE A 64 -2.70 3.59 -8.19
N GLY A 65 -4.02 3.61 -8.31
CA GLY A 65 -4.91 2.92 -7.38
C GLY A 65 -4.56 1.43 -7.31
N PHE A 66 -4.41 0.78 -8.46
CA PHE A 66 -4.05 -0.64 -8.57
C PHE A 66 -2.68 -0.96 -7.95
N VAL A 67 -1.67 -0.10 -8.13
CA VAL A 67 -0.35 -0.29 -7.52
C VAL A 67 -0.46 -0.35 -6.00
N TYR A 68 -1.14 0.63 -5.38
CA TYR A 68 -1.28 0.66 -3.92
C TYR A 68 -2.19 -0.45 -3.40
N MET A 69 -3.28 -0.73 -4.13
CA MET A 69 -4.18 -1.86 -3.89
C MET A 69 -3.39 -3.17 -3.78
N PHE A 70 -2.55 -3.44 -4.77
CA PHE A 70 -1.71 -4.63 -4.83
C PHE A 70 -0.65 -4.64 -3.73
N THR A 71 -0.09 -3.48 -3.39
CA THR A 71 0.90 -3.36 -2.31
C THR A 71 0.27 -3.68 -0.96
N ILE A 72 -0.96 -3.22 -0.70
CA ILE A 72 -1.73 -3.55 0.50
C ILE A 72 -1.97 -5.05 0.56
N LEU A 73 -2.41 -5.67 -0.53
CA LEU A 73 -2.58 -7.12 -0.63
C LEU A 73 -1.30 -7.87 -0.23
N VAL A 74 -0.14 -7.45 -0.74
CA VAL A 74 1.15 -8.06 -0.42
C VAL A 74 1.47 -7.95 1.08
N PHE A 75 1.19 -6.81 1.71
CA PHE A 75 1.33 -6.68 3.17
C PHE A 75 0.48 -7.69 3.92
N MET A 76 -0.76 -7.93 3.49
CA MET A 76 -1.64 -8.90 4.13
C MET A 76 -1.05 -10.30 4.06
N PHE A 77 -0.62 -10.71 2.87
CA PHE A 77 -0.01 -12.03 2.67
C PHE A 77 1.22 -12.22 3.56
N LEU A 78 2.08 -11.21 3.66
CA LEU A 78 3.24 -11.22 4.57
C LEU A 78 2.84 -11.27 6.05
N LEU A 79 1.80 -10.54 6.45
CA LEU A 79 1.34 -10.52 7.83
C LEU A 79 0.67 -11.83 8.24
N PHE A 80 0.01 -12.55 7.33
CA PHE A 80 -0.65 -13.82 7.63
C PHE A 80 0.17 -15.07 7.34
N ASN A 81 1.34 -14.91 6.74
CA ASN A 81 2.20 -16.03 6.41
C ASN A 81 1.49 -17.09 5.54
N LEU A 82 0.77 -16.61 4.51
CA LEU A 82 -0.02 -17.48 3.63
C LEU A 82 0.87 -18.21 2.60
N TYR A 83 0.39 -19.32 2.05
CA TYR A 83 1.10 -20.01 0.98
C TYR A 83 1.25 -19.12 -0.27
N GLY A 84 2.42 -19.18 -0.93
CA GLY A 84 2.71 -18.37 -2.12
C GLY A 84 3.18 -16.94 -1.85
N VAL A 85 3.44 -16.58 -0.58
CA VAL A 85 3.93 -15.25 -0.17
C VAL A 85 5.13 -14.78 -0.99
N LEU A 86 6.12 -15.62 -1.25
CA LEU A 86 7.32 -15.23 -2.02
C LEU A 86 7.03 -14.71 -3.43
N LEU A 87 6.13 -15.37 -4.17
CA LEU A 87 5.77 -14.96 -5.53
C LEU A 87 4.99 -13.64 -5.52
N ILE A 88 4.03 -13.52 -4.60
CA ILE A 88 3.19 -12.32 -4.45
C ILE A 88 4.05 -11.13 -4.00
N VAL A 89 4.98 -11.34 -3.07
CA VAL A 89 5.92 -10.33 -2.61
C VAL A 89 6.86 -9.89 -3.71
N GLY A 90 7.43 -10.83 -4.48
CA GLY A 90 8.25 -10.53 -5.64
C GLY A 90 7.50 -9.65 -6.65
N ALA A 91 6.27 -10.04 -7.02
CA ALA A 91 5.42 -9.24 -7.89
C ALA A 91 5.12 -7.85 -7.31
N GLY A 92 4.88 -7.77 -6.00
CA GLY A 92 4.64 -6.52 -5.28
C GLY A 92 5.82 -5.56 -5.38
N TYR A 93 7.04 -6.05 -5.11
CA TYR A 93 8.26 -5.28 -5.28
C TYR A 93 8.44 -4.82 -6.73
N THR A 94 8.24 -5.70 -7.71
CA THR A 94 8.38 -5.34 -9.13
C THR A 94 7.41 -4.23 -9.53
N ILE A 95 6.12 -4.35 -9.18
CA ILE A 95 5.10 -3.36 -9.50
C ILE A 95 5.42 -2.02 -8.83
N LEU A 96 5.79 -2.04 -7.54
CA LEU A 96 6.13 -0.83 -6.79
C LEU A 96 7.39 -0.16 -7.35
N LEU A 97 8.42 -0.93 -7.71
CA LEU A 97 9.67 -0.43 -8.29
C LEU A 97 9.42 0.20 -9.67
N CYS A 98 8.65 -0.47 -10.55
CA CYS A 98 8.24 0.08 -11.84
C CYS A 98 7.48 1.41 -11.67
N HIS A 99 6.59 1.47 -10.69
CA HIS A 99 5.86 2.71 -10.38
C HIS A 99 6.80 3.81 -9.86
N LEU A 100 7.74 3.47 -8.99
CA LEU A 100 8.78 4.36 -8.47
C LEU A 100 9.62 4.98 -9.60
N LEU A 101 10.09 4.15 -10.53
CA LEU A 101 10.84 4.60 -11.71
C LEU A 101 10.01 5.53 -12.58
N ASN A 102 8.74 5.20 -12.86
CA ASN A 102 7.84 6.07 -13.61
C ASN A 102 7.63 7.43 -12.91
N CYS A 103 7.51 7.44 -11.58
CA CYS A 103 7.42 8.68 -10.82
C CYS A 103 8.73 9.48 -10.84
N LEU A 104 9.89 8.80 -10.79
CA LEU A 104 11.20 9.44 -10.84
C LEU A 104 11.40 10.21 -12.15
N PHE A 105 11.04 9.60 -13.30
CA PHE A 105 11.14 10.27 -14.60
C PHE A 105 10.27 11.53 -14.72
N LYS A 106 9.20 11.62 -13.93
CA LYS A 106 8.24 12.74 -13.93
C LYS A 106 8.26 13.55 -12.64
N ILE A 107 9.32 13.44 -11.84
CA ILE A 107 9.38 13.99 -10.48
C ILE A 107 9.26 15.52 -10.41
N LYS A 108 9.53 16.22 -11.52
CA LYS A 108 9.35 17.67 -11.65
C LYS A 108 7.89 18.09 -11.46
N THR A 109 6.92 17.21 -11.76
CA THR A 109 5.51 17.50 -11.54
C THR A 109 5.15 17.22 -10.07
N PRO A 110 4.51 18.16 -9.34
CA PRO A 110 4.22 18.01 -7.91
C PRO A 110 3.38 16.76 -7.59
N PHE A 111 2.51 16.35 -8.51
CA PHE A 111 1.75 15.10 -8.42
C PHE A 111 2.66 13.86 -8.34
N TYR A 112 3.56 13.67 -9.30
CA TYR A 112 4.44 12.49 -9.32
C TYR A 112 5.45 12.50 -8.17
N LYS A 113 5.85 13.69 -7.71
CA LYS A 113 6.68 13.85 -6.51
C LYS A 113 6.00 13.28 -5.25
N GLN A 114 4.70 13.53 -5.06
CA GLN A 114 3.95 12.96 -3.93
C GLN A 114 3.87 11.43 -4.02
N HIS A 115 3.59 10.89 -5.22
CA HIS A 115 3.56 9.45 -5.45
C HIS A 115 4.90 8.76 -5.25
N PHE A 116 5.98 9.43 -5.64
CA PHE A 116 7.33 8.94 -5.41
C PHE A 116 7.59 8.73 -3.91
N TYR A 117 7.31 9.74 -3.07
CA TYR A 117 7.51 9.62 -1.62
C TYR A 117 6.60 8.57 -0.98
N ARG A 118 5.34 8.47 -1.41
CA ARG A 118 4.42 7.43 -0.91
C ARG A 118 4.90 6.04 -1.27
N SER A 119 5.36 5.84 -2.50
CA SER A 119 5.88 4.56 -2.96
C SER A 119 7.17 4.19 -2.23
N MET A 120 8.03 5.17 -1.92
CA MET A 120 9.19 4.95 -1.04
C MET A 120 8.79 4.50 0.36
N LEU A 121 7.78 5.14 0.98
CA LEU A 121 7.31 4.76 2.31
C LEU A 121 6.76 3.32 2.31
N PHE A 122 5.94 2.98 1.32
CA PHE A 122 5.45 1.61 1.17
C PHE A 122 6.57 0.61 0.94
N LEU A 123 7.58 0.96 0.12
CA LEU A 123 8.74 0.10 -0.09
C LEU A 123 9.46 -0.18 1.23
N ILE A 124 9.74 0.86 2.02
CA ILE A 124 10.41 0.73 3.33
C ILE A 124 9.59 -0.16 4.27
N MET A 125 8.27 0.08 4.38
CA MET A 125 7.39 -0.74 5.20
C MET A 125 7.37 -2.20 4.75
N LEU A 126 7.32 -2.45 3.43
CA LEU A 126 7.31 -3.80 2.86
C LEU A 126 8.60 -4.54 3.20
N THR A 127 9.75 -3.85 3.10
CA THR A 127 11.05 -4.39 3.49
C THR A 127 11.11 -4.71 4.98
N LEU A 128 10.61 -3.84 5.85
CA LEU A 128 10.59 -4.09 7.30
C LEU A 128 9.75 -5.31 7.67
N ILE A 129 8.56 -5.45 7.08
CA ILE A 129 7.70 -6.63 7.31
C ILE A 129 8.34 -7.89 6.72
N TYR A 130 8.93 -7.80 5.54
CA TYR A 130 9.60 -8.94 4.90
C TYR A 130 10.79 -9.44 5.74
N ILE A 131 11.64 -8.55 6.24
CA ILE A 131 12.74 -8.90 7.15
C ILE A 131 12.18 -9.61 8.38
N ARG A 132 11.17 -9.02 9.04
CA ARG A 132 10.55 -9.67 10.21
C ARG A 132 10.05 -11.07 9.87
N HIS A 133 9.39 -11.24 8.73
CA HIS A 133 8.83 -12.53 8.31
C HIS A 133 9.90 -13.59 8.01
N TYR A 134 11.08 -13.20 7.51
CA TYR A 134 12.14 -14.16 7.19
C TYR A 134 12.95 -14.58 8.43
N TYR A 135 13.08 -13.71 9.43
CA TYR A 135 13.90 -13.97 10.62
C TYR A 135 13.11 -14.45 11.86
N TYR A 136 11.77 -14.39 11.84
CA TYR A 136 10.88 -14.83 12.93
C TYR A 136 9.68 -15.61 12.40
#